data_AF-A0A7S1IPA5-F1
#
_entry.id   AF-A0A7S1IPA5-F1
#
_cell.length_a   1.000
_cell.length_b   1.000
_cell.length_c   1.000
_cell.angle_alpha   90.00
_cell.angle_beta   90.00
_cell.angle_gamma   90.00
#
_symmetry.space_group_name_H-M   'P 1'
#
loop_
_entity.id
_entity.type
_entity.pdbx_description
1 polymer ?
#
loop_
_entity_poly.entity_id
_entity_poly.type
_entity_poly.pdbx_seq_one_letter_code
_entity_poly.pdbx_strand_id
1 'polypeptide(L)'
;VRYQIVPAAPGSQGAPFMVFNKGSFQITDLVVVAQYGTSYRLTFSLDPVPGWTVANVTSRPILAGPCGKSEFFRVGGLQCEPCLKGAICDGTSHLLTKPAYWRVDNVSTHFFRCMNPSACPGNVSDAACTPGHYGPLCQLCEQ
;
A
#
# COMPACT_ATOMS: atom_id res chain seq x y z
N VAL A 1 12.10 -19.21 11.75
CA VAL A 1 10.94 -18.94 12.64
C VAL A 1 9.95 -18.10 11.86
N ARG A 2 8.73 -18.60 11.60
CA ARG A 2 7.66 -17.82 10.95
C ARG A 2 6.78 -17.22 12.03
N TYR A 3 6.64 -15.90 12.05
CA TYR A 3 5.69 -15.18 12.91
C TYR A 3 4.49 -14.74 12.05
N GLN A 4 3.30 -14.81 12.65
CA GLN A 4 2.06 -14.32 12.06
C GLN A 4 1.53 -13.23 12.98
N ILE A 5 1.35 -12.02 12.44
CA ILE A 5 0.68 -10.92 13.15
C ILE A 5 -0.81 -11.08 12.86
N VAL A 6 -1.61 -11.40 13.89
CA VAL A 6 -3.06 -11.55 13.79
C VAL A 6 -3.74 -10.27 14.31
N PRO A 7 -4.85 -9.80 13.70
CA PRO A 7 -5.60 -8.65 14.19
C PRO A 7 -6.19 -8.96 15.58
N ALA A 8 -6.28 -7.93 16.43
CA ALA A 8 -6.88 -8.03 17.75
C ALA A 8 -8.39 -8.33 17.66
N ALA A 9 -8.72 -9.62 17.59
CA ALA A 9 -10.06 -10.14 17.85
C ALA A 9 -9.97 -11.21 18.95
N PRO A 10 -10.95 -11.30 19.85
CA PRO A 10 -10.89 -12.25 20.96
C PRO A 10 -11.21 -13.65 20.44
N GLY A 11 -10.25 -14.57 20.50
CA GLY A 11 -10.56 -16.01 20.41
C GLY A 11 -9.66 -16.92 19.57
N SER A 12 -8.42 -16.57 19.21
CA SER A 12 -7.50 -17.56 18.61
C SER A 12 -6.32 -17.87 19.54
N GLN A 13 -6.34 -19.08 20.10
CA GLN A 13 -5.26 -19.65 20.91
C GLN A 13 -4.14 -20.18 20.01
N GLY A 14 -2.90 -19.97 20.44
CA GLY A 14 -1.70 -20.54 19.82
C GLY A 14 -0.62 -19.51 19.46
N ALA A 15 -0.32 -18.57 20.35
CA ALA A 15 0.87 -17.73 20.17
C ALA A 15 2.12 -18.53 20.58
N PRO A 16 3.21 -18.54 19.77
CA PRO A 16 4.48 -19.10 20.21
C PRO A 16 5.02 -18.24 21.36
N PHE A 17 5.17 -18.84 22.54
CA PHE A 17 5.82 -18.19 23.68
C PHE A 17 7.30 -18.60 23.74
N MET A 18 8.19 -17.65 24.00
CA MET A 18 9.60 -17.93 24.29
C MET A 18 9.86 -17.64 25.77
N VAL A 19 10.36 -18.64 26.48
CA VAL A 19 10.76 -18.52 27.89
C VAL A 19 12.27 -18.29 27.95
N PHE A 20 12.71 -17.23 28.63
CA PHE A 20 14.12 -16.93 28.82
C PHE A 20 14.47 -16.76 30.29
N ASN A 21 15.61 -17.30 30.72
CA ASN A 21 16.22 -17.05 32.02
C ASN A 21 17.47 -16.18 31.83
N LYS A 22 17.33 -14.86 32.10
CA LYS A 22 18.39 -13.82 32.03
C LYS A 22 19.17 -13.78 30.70
N GLY A 23 18.93 -12.74 29.89
CA GLY A 23 19.72 -12.48 28.70
C GLY A 23 19.13 -11.37 27.82
N SER A 24 19.90 -10.95 26.82
CA SER A 24 19.41 -10.15 25.70
C SER A 24 18.95 -11.07 24.56
N PHE A 25 17.83 -10.76 23.93
CA PHE A 25 17.45 -11.38 22.66
C PHE A 25 17.43 -10.32 21.56
N GLN A 26 17.75 -10.73 20.33
CA GLN A 26 17.67 -9.89 19.15
C GLN A 26 16.68 -10.51 18.17
N ILE A 27 15.83 -9.67 17.59
CA ILE A 27 14.93 -10.04 16.48
C ILE A 27 15.47 -9.33 15.25
N THR A 28 16.04 -10.08 14.31
CA THR A 28 16.74 -9.54 13.14
C THR A 28 15.86 -9.44 11.89
N ASP A 29 14.76 -10.20 11.83
CA ASP A 29 14.01 -10.39 10.58
C ASP A 29 12.52 -10.06 10.67
N LEU A 30 12.06 -9.30 11.67
CA LEU A 30 10.63 -9.04 11.85
C LEU A 30 9.96 -8.44 10.59
N VAL A 31 9.10 -9.23 9.94
CA VAL A 31 8.27 -8.79 8.82
C VAL A 31 6.91 -8.37 9.36
N VAL A 32 6.58 -7.09 9.19
CA VAL A 32 5.27 -6.54 9.52
C VAL A 32 4.47 -6.37 8.23
N VAL A 33 3.35 -7.08 8.13
CA VAL A 33 2.36 -6.84 7.06
C VAL A 33 1.33 -5.86 7.61
N ALA A 34 1.18 -4.72 6.94
CA ALA A 34 0.44 -3.57 7.42
C ALA A 34 -0.36 -2.93 6.28
N GLN A 35 -1.43 -2.22 6.61
CA GLN A 35 -2.16 -1.43 5.62
C GLN A 35 -1.33 -0.21 5.23
N TYR A 36 -1.16 0.00 3.94
CA TYR A 36 -0.40 1.14 3.41
C TYR A 36 -1.02 2.47 3.82
N GLY A 37 -0.16 3.47 4.04
CA GLY A 37 -0.57 4.80 4.51
C GLY A 37 -1.01 4.84 5.99
N THR A 38 -1.01 3.71 6.69
CA THR A 38 -1.31 3.64 8.13
C THR A 38 -0.01 3.62 8.94
N SER A 39 -0.01 4.35 10.05
CA SER A 39 1.11 4.41 10.99
C SER A 39 0.93 3.36 12.08
N TYR A 40 1.95 2.53 12.28
CA TYR A 40 1.95 1.46 13.30
C TYR A 40 2.99 1.73 14.38
N ARG A 41 2.74 1.21 15.58
CA ARG A 41 3.72 1.15 16.67
C ARG A 41 3.85 -0.30 17.10
N LEU A 42 5.08 -0.78 17.20
CA LEU A 42 5.39 -2.07 17.78
C LEU A 42 5.65 -1.85 19.27
N THR A 43 4.91 -2.56 20.11
CA THR A 43 5.12 -2.56 21.55
C THR A 43 5.58 -3.95 21.96
N PHE A 44 6.77 -4.02 22.56
CA PHE A 44 7.28 -5.23 23.18
C PHE A 44 6.98 -5.15 24.67
N SER A 45 6.23 -6.14 25.16
CA SER A 45 5.88 -6.29 26.56
C SER A 45 6.26 -7.69 27.01
N LEU A 46 6.65 -7.81 28.28
CA LEU A 46 6.81 -9.10 28.95
C LEU A 46 5.65 -9.29 29.93
N ASP A 47 5.21 -10.53 30.09
CA ASP A 47 4.26 -10.84 31.16
C ASP A 47 4.88 -10.49 32.53
N PRO A 48 4.07 -10.02 33.49
CA PRO A 48 4.57 -9.66 34.81
C PRO A 48 5.29 -10.84 35.47
N VAL A 49 6.56 -10.65 35.81
CA VAL A 49 7.34 -11.61 36.59
C VAL A 49 7.44 -11.11 38.03
N PRO A 50 7.02 -11.89 39.04
CA PRO A 50 7.10 -11.48 40.44
C PRO A 50 8.50 -11.00 40.83
N GLY A 51 8.59 -9.79 41.41
CA GLY A 51 9.86 -9.18 41.80
C GLY A 51 10.64 -8.48 40.66
N TRP A 52 10.09 -8.41 39.45
CA TRP A 52 10.71 -7.73 38.31
C TRP A 52 9.79 -6.64 37.76
N THR A 53 10.35 -5.46 37.50
CA THR A 53 9.67 -4.42 36.73
C THR A 53 10.37 -4.29 35.39
N VAL A 54 9.72 -4.77 34.32
CA VAL A 54 10.21 -4.59 32.96
C VAL A 54 9.32 -3.58 32.27
N ALA A 55 9.93 -2.49 31.80
CA ALA A 55 9.21 -1.48 31.04
C ALA A 55 8.89 -1.99 29.63
N ASN A 56 7.71 -1.63 29.12
CA ASN A 56 7.38 -1.85 27.72
C ASN A 56 8.31 -1.02 26.83
N VAL A 57 8.77 -1.62 25.73
CA VAL A 57 9.55 -0.93 24.72
C VAL A 57 8.65 -0.69 23.52
N THR A 58 8.38 0.59 23.23
CA THR A 58 7.55 0.98 22.09
C THR A 58 8.40 1.62 21.00
N SER A 59 8.21 1.18 19.76
CA SER A 59 8.89 1.75 18.61
C SER A 59 8.43 3.18 18.32
N ARG A 60 9.23 3.90 17.52
CA ARG A 60 8.73 5.07 16.79
C ARG A 60 7.64 4.65 15.80
N PRO A 61 6.78 5.59 15.34
CA PRO A 61 5.85 5.33 14.26
C PRO A 61 6.56 4.70 13.07
N ILE A 62 6.06 3.54 12.62
CA ILE A 62 6.49 2.86 11.42
C ILE A 62 5.41 3.13 10.37
N LEU A 63 5.81 3.80 9.30
CA LEU A 63 4.99 3.93 8.11
C LEU A 63 5.22 2.70 7.25
N ALA A 64 4.14 2.01 6.88
CA ALA A 64 4.21 1.01 5.82
C ALA A 64 4.69 1.71 4.53
N GLY A 65 5.92 1.41 4.13
CA GLY A 65 6.62 2.09 3.04
C GLY A 65 5.96 1.85 1.67
N PRO A 66 6.36 2.59 0.63
CA PRO A 66 5.80 2.41 -0.72
C PRO A 66 6.17 1.04 -1.31
N CYS A 67 5.38 0.59 -2.27
CA CYS A 67 5.64 -0.59 -3.08
C CYS A 67 6.83 -0.40 -4.02
N GLY A 68 7.22 -1.47 -4.74
CA GLY A 68 8.20 -1.34 -5.81
C GLY A 68 7.74 -0.36 -6.89
N LYS A 69 8.67 0.23 -7.65
CA LYS A 69 8.37 1.20 -8.71
C LYS A 69 7.49 0.64 -9.85
N SER A 70 7.33 -0.68 -9.94
CA SER A 70 6.49 -1.38 -10.91
C SER A 70 5.18 -1.89 -10.31
N GLU A 71 4.83 -1.42 -9.13
CA GLU A 71 3.68 -1.83 -8.35
C GLU A 71 2.95 -0.60 -7.84
N PHE A 72 1.73 -0.79 -7.38
CA PHE A 72 0.96 0.22 -6.67
C PHE A 72 0.35 -0.42 -5.44
N PHE A 73 0.07 0.38 -4.41
CA PHE A 73 -0.72 -0.12 -3.29
C PHE A 73 -2.18 0.26 -3.46
N ARG A 74 -3.06 -0.71 -3.25
CA ARG A 74 -4.49 -0.46 -3.14
C ARG A 74 -4.79 0.12 -1.75
N VAL A 75 -5.53 1.23 -1.68
CA VAL A 75 -5.94 1.82 -0.40
C VAL A 75 -6.74 0.79 0.41
N GLY A 76 -6.34 0.54 1.65
CA GLY A 76 -6.91 -0.50 2.53
C GLY A 76 -6.39 -1.93 2.25
N GLY A 77 -5.54 -2.11 1.24
CA GLY A 77 -4.87 -3.37 0.93
C GLY A 77 -3.70 -3.66 1.87
N LEU A 78 -3.34 -4.94 1.95
CA LEU A 78 -2.20 -5.45 2.75
C LEU A 78 -0.99 -5.82 1.89
N GLN A 79 -1.12 -5.79 0.57
CA GLN A 79 -0.10 -6.22 -0.39
C GLN A 79 0.00 -5.23 -1.55
N CYS A 80 1.19 -5.18 -2.14
CA CYS A 80 1.41 -4.47 -3.40
C CYS A 80 0.74 -5.23 -4.53
N GLU A 81 0.09 -4.49 -5.42
CA GLU A 81 -0.50 -5.04 -6.64
C GLU A 81 0.39 -4.68 -7.84
N PRO A 82 0.50 -5.57 -8.84
CA PRO A 82 1.24 -5.27 -10.06
C PRO A 82 0.70 -4.01 -10.75
N CYS A 83 1.58 -3.20 -11.36
CA CYS A 83 1.13 -2.00 -12.05
C CYS A 83 0.16 -2.33 -13.20
N LEU A 84 -0.96 -1.63 -13.24
CA LEU A 84 -2.05 -1.87 -14.18
C LEU A 84 -1.64 -1.51 -15.61
N LYS A 85 -2.17 -2.25 -16.59
CA LYS A 85 -1.97 -1.93 -18.00
C LYS A 85 -2.59 -0.57 -18.29
N GLY A 86 -1.83 0.32 -18.93
CA GLY A 86 -2.26 1.70 -19.17
C GLY A 86 -2.00 2.67 -18.01
N ALA A 87 -1.47 2.19 -16.89
CA ALA A 87 -1.02 3.01 -15.77
C ALA A 87 0.51 3.14 -15.71
N ILE A 88 0.98 4.25 -15.14
CA ILE A 88 2.34 4.45 -14.63
C ILE A 88 2.23 4.47 -13.12
N CYS A 89 3.02 3.65 -12.46
CA CYS A 89 3.04 3.51 -11.00
C CYS A 89 4.38 4.01 -10.45
N ASP A 90 4.37 4.48 -9.21
CA ASP A 90 5.53 4.99 -8.49
C ASP A 90 5.72 4.30 -7.13
N GLY A 91 5.00 3.19 -6.89
CA GLY A 91 4.95 2.50 -5.61
C GLY A 91 3.91 3.07 -4.65
N THR A 92 3.18 4.12 -5.00
CA THR A 92 2.12 4.69 -4.17
C THR A 92 0.72 4.19 -4.59
N SER A 93 -0.35 4.74 -4.01
CA SER A 93 -1.73 4.57 -4.49
C SER A 93 -2.06 5.48 -5.66
N HIS A 94 -1.18 6.43 -5.99
CA HIS A 94 -1.42 7.38 -7.06
C HIS A 94 -1.04 6.72 -8.39
N LEU A 95 -2.06 6.42 -9.18
CA LEU A 95 -1.88 5.92 -10.54
C LEU A 95 -1.88 7.10 -11.51
N LEU A 96 -0.91 7.12 -12.43
CA LEU A 96 -0.89 8.06 -13.54
C LEU A 96 -1.33 7.34 -14.82
N THR A 97 -2.07 8.03 -15.69
CA THR A 97 -2.48 7.46 -16.97
C THR A 97 -1.31 7.51 -17.96
N LYS A 98 -1.00 6.38 -18.62
CA LYS A 98 -0.04 6.36 -19.74
C LYS A 98 -0.59 7.14 -20.94
N PRO A 99 0.27 7.76 -21.77
CA PRO A 99 -0.15 8.27 -23.07
C PRO A 99 -0.87 7.21 -23.89
N ALA A 100 -1.82 7.62 -24.74
CA ALA A 100 -2.73 6.77 -25.51
C ALA A 100 -3.74 5.94 -24.68
N TYR A 101 -3.80 6.16 -23.37
CA TYR A 101 -4.84 5.62 -22.50
C TYR A 101 -5.67 6.75 -21.88
N TRP A 102 -6.88 6.40 -21.48
CA TRP A 102 -7.83 7.27 -20.82
C TRP A 102 -8.43 6.55 -19.62
N ARG A 103 -8.79 7.32 -18.60
CA ARG A 103 -9.51 6.85 -17.41
C ARG A 103 -10.60 7.84 -17.06
N VAL A 104 -11.64 7.34 -16.40
CA VAL A 104 -12.82 8.13 -16.03
C VAL A 104 -12.49 9.21 -15.00
N ASP A 105 -11.66 8.89 -14.01
CA ASP A 105 -11.26 9.78 -12.93
C ASP A 105 -9.93 9.31 -12.31
N ASN A 106 -9.41 10.08 -11.35
CA ASN A 106 -8.14 9.85 -10.68
C ASN A 106 -8.12 8.70 -9.67
N VAL A 107 -9.27 8.14 -9.29
CA VAL A 107 -9.38 6.98 -8.38
C VAL A 107 -9.66 5.68 -9.11
N SER A 108 -10.06 5.75 -10.39
CA SER A 108 -10.34 4.60 -11.22
C SER A 108 -9.09 3.77 -11.49
N THR A 109 -9.25 2.46 -11.31
CA THR A 109 -8.26 1.44 -11.66
C THR A 109 -8.50 0.86 -13.06
N HIS A 110 -9.45 1.43 -13.82
CA HIS A 110 -9.75 0.98 -15.18
C HIS A 110 -9.19 1.97 -16.21
N PHE A 111 -8.26 1.47 -17.02
CA PHE A 111 -7.59 2.22 -18.09
C PHE A 111 -8.01 1.68 -19.44
N PHE A 112 -8.54 2.56 -20.27
CA PHE A 112 -9.02 2.24 -21.60
C PHE A 112 -8.05 2.77 -22.64
N ARG A 113 -7.74 1.97 -23.65
CA ARG A 113 -6.93 2.43 -24.78
C ARG A 113 -7.78 3.36 -25.64
N CYS A 114 -7.24 4.52 -26.00
CA CYS A 114 -7.95 5.46 -26.86
C CYS A 114 -7.98 5.01 -28.31
N MET A 115 -9.06 5.31 -29.02
CA MET A 115 -9.17 5.08 -30.46
C MET A 115 -8.24 6.02 -31.23
N ASN A 116 -8.11 7.26 -30.77
CA ASN A 116 -7.14 8.22 -31.25
C ASN A 116 -6.02 8.41 -30.20
N PRO A 117 -4.87 7.72 -30.32
CA PRO A 117 -3.78 7.80 -29.35
C PRO A 117 -3.27 9.21 -29.10
N SER A 118 -3.24 10.07 -30.12
CA SER A 118 -2.75 11.44 -29.99
C SER A 118 -3.70 12.35 -29.23
N ALA A 119 -4.99 12.00 -29.15
CA ALA A 119 -5.99 12.75 -28.39
C ALA A 119 -5.91 12.51 -26.87
N CYS A 120 -5.19 11.45 -26.45
CA CYS A 120 -5.04 11.04 -25.07
C CYS A 120 -3.60 11.23 -24.58
N PRO A 121 -3.26 12.41 -24.03
CA PRO A 121 -1.92 12.68 -23.51
C PRO A 121 -1.58 11.83 -22.27
N GLY A 122 -2.58 11.26 -21.59
CA GLY A 122 -2.42 10.58 -20.30
C GLY A 122 -2.42 11.58 -19.13
N ASN A 123 -1.63 11.31 -18.09
CA ASN A 123 -1.39 12.16 -16.90
C ASN A 123 -2.35 11.93 -15.69
N VAL A 124 -2.20 12.77 -14.65
CA VAL A 124 -2.89 12.69 -13.35
C VAL A 124 -4.36 13.11 -13.41
N SER A 125 -4.71 14.07 -14.27
CA SER A 125 -6.02 14.71 -14.23
C SER A 125 -7.11 13.86 -14.89
N ASP A 126 -8.31 13.99 -14.35
CA ASP A 126 -9.53 13.36 -14.85
C ASP A 126 -9.72 13.69 -16.33
N ALA A 127 -10.00 12.67 -17.15
CA ALA A 127 -10.39 12.80 -18.56
C ALA A 127 -9.58 13.83 -19.39
N ALA A 128 -8.26 13.93 -19.18
CA ALA A 128 -7.42 14.89 -19.89
C ALA A 128 -7.34 14.52 -21.38
N CYS A 129 -7.95 15.36 -22.22
CA CYS A 129 -7.89 15.27 -23.67
C CYS A 129 -7.02 16.41 -24.23
N THR A 130 -6.44 16.21 -25.40
CA THR A 130 -5.80 17.32 -26.13
C THR A 130 -6.85 18.35 -26.56
N PRO A 131 -6.47 19.64 -26.74
CA PRO A 131 -7.38 20.67 -27.25
C PRO A 131 -8.13 20.22 -28.51
N GLY A 132 -9.42 20.58 -28.61
CA GLY A 132 -10.30 20.15 -29.71
C GLY A 132 -10.91 18.75 -29.54
N HIS A 133 -10.54 18.02 -28.48
CA HIS A 133 -11.10 16.71 -28.15
C HIS A 133 -11.69 16.67 -26.74
N TYR A 134 -12.82 15.97 -26.56
CA TYR A 134 -13.44 15.79 -25.25
C TYR A 134 -14.23 14.47 -25.13
N GLY A 135 -14.81 14.25 -23.94
CA GLY A 135 -15.65 13.10 -23.63
C GLY A 135 -14.87 11.80 -23.37
N PRO A 136 -15.59 10.68 -23.18
CA PRO A 136 -14.96 9.38 -22.97
C PRO A 136 -14.00 9.03 -24.09
N LEU A 137 -12.78 8.61 -23.73
CA LEU A 137 -11.70 8.26 -24.67
C LEU A 137 -11.26 9.40 -25.60
N CYS A 138 -11.62 10.65 -25.30
CA CYS A 138 -11.31 11.83 -26.11
C CYS A 138 -11.81 11.71 -27.56
N GLN A 139 -12.93 11.02 -27.75
CA GLN A 139 -13.43 10.67 -29.08
C GLN A 139 -14.35 11.73 -29.70
N LEU A 140 -14.80 12.71 -28.91
CA LEU A 140 -15.66 13.79 -29.41
C LEU A 140 -14.79 14.98 -29.81
N CYS A 141 -15.20 15.70 -30.85
CA CYS A 141 -14.52 16.92 -31.29
C CYS A 141 -15.28 18.16 -30.82
N GLU A 142 -14.57 19.14 -30.27
CA GLU A 142 -15.17 20.45 -29.97
C GLU A 142 -15.64 21.12 -31.28
N GLN A 143 -16.82 21.77 -31.24
CA GLN A 143 -17.42 22.48 -32.38
C GLN A 143 -16.90 23.91 -32.50
#